data_AF-A0ABD2D434-F1
#
_entry.id   AF-A0ABD2D434-F1
#
_cell.length_a   1.000
_cell.length_b   1.000
_cell.length_c   1.000
_cell.angle_alpha   90.00
_cell.angle_beta   90.00
_cell.angle_gamma   90.00
#
_symmetry.space_group_name_H-M   'P 1'
#
loop_
_entity.id
_entity.type
_entity.pdbx_description
1 polymer ?
#
loop_
_entity_poly.entity_id
_entity_poly.type
_entity_poly.pdbx_seq_one_letter_code
_entity_poly.pdbx_strand_id
1 'polypeptide(L)'
;MGRHCGYLALVSALACGADWVFLPESPPEEYWEEHLCVKLSENRARKKRLNIIIVAEGAIDMKNNPITSEEVKELVVTQLGYDTRVTILGHVQRGGTPSAFDRILASRMGVAAVIALLEATPETPACVVSLSGNHAMRLPLVECVQMSNVEHLTEKMKTTIQRGLVLRNESCSENYTTDFIYQLYSEEGKGVFDCRKNVLGHMQQ
;
A
#
# COMPACT_ATOMS: atom_id res chain seq x y z
N MET A 1 8.48 8.98 3.79
CA MET A 1 7.22 9.18 4.55
C MET A 1 6.56 7.84 4.79
N GLY A 2 5.58 7.81 5.70
CA GLY A 2 5.00 6.55 6.19
C GLY A 2 5.81 5.95 7.34
N ARG A 3 6.04 6.73 8.41
CA ARG A 3 6.86 6.31 9.57
C ARG A 3 6.26 5.13 10.34
N HIS A 4 4.93 5.09 10.44
CA HIS A 4 4.21 4.05 11.18
C HIS A 4 3.16 3.33 10.32
N CYS A 5 3.04 3.71 9.04
CA CYS A 5 2.11 3.11 8.12
C CYS A 5 2.70 3.05 6.71
N GLY A 6 2.75 1.85 6.14
CA GLY A 6 3.25 1.53 4.81
C GLY A 6 2.25 1.76 3.70
N TYR A 7 1.02 2.21 3.98
CA TYR A 7 -0.04 2.40 2.97
C TYR A 7 0.45 3.18 1.74
N LEU A 8 1.14 4.31 1.94
CA LEU A 8 1.67 5.10 0.83
C LEU A 8 2.72 4.33 0.02
N ALA A 9 3.60 3.59 0.69
CA ALA A 9 4.62 2.77 0.04
C ALA A 9 3.99 1.62 -0.77
N LEU A 10 2.99 0.94 -0.19
CA LEU A 10 2.26 -0.15 -0.86
C LEU A 10 1.50 0.35 -2.09
N VAL A 11 0.71 1.42 -1.96
CA VAL A 11 -0.04 2.00 -3.08
C VAL A 11 0.90 2.52 -4.16
N SER A 12 2.03 3.13 -3.78
CA SER A 12 3.04 3.59 -4.74
C SER A 12 3.67 2.41 -5.49
N ALA A 13 4.10 1.37 -4.77
CA ALA A 13 4.68 0.16 -5.34
C ALA A 13 3.73 -0.51 -6.33
N LEU A 14 2.45 -0.61 -5.97
CA LEU A 14 1.43 -1.16 -6.83
C LEU A 14 1.18 -0.28 -8.08
N ALA A 15 1.05 1.03 -7.91
CA ALA A 15 0.76 1.95 -9.00
C ALA A 15 1.88 2.01 -10.05
N CYS A 16 3.14 1.88 -9.63
CA CYS A 16 4.29 1.92 -10.54
C CYS A 16 4.82 0.54 -10.96
N GLY A 17 4.27 -0.55 -10.40
CA GLY A 17 4.78 -1.90 -10.64
C GLY A 17 6.22 -2.08 -10.12
N ALA A 18 6.46 -1.63 -8.89
CA ALA A 18 7.75 -1.78 -8.23
C ALA A 18 8.15 -3.25 -8.12
N ASP A 19 9.45 -3.51 -8.19
CA ASP A 19 10.03 -4.84 -8.10
C ASP A 19 10.11 -5.36 -6.67
N TRP A 20 10.19 -4.44 -5.72
CA TRP A 20 10.20 -4.73 -4.29
C TRP A 20 9.65 -3.56 -3.48
N VAL A 21 9.06 -3.86 -2.33
CA VAL A 21 8.56 -2.87 -1.38
C VAL A 21 8.85 -3.29 0.05
N PHE A 22 9.29 -2.35 0.88
CA PHE A 22 9.48 -2.55 2.32
C PHE A 22 8.43 -1.79 3.10
N LEU A 23 7.70 -2.50 3.98
CA LEU A 23 6.58 -1.98 4.76
C LEU A 23 6.79 -2.28 6.26
N PRO A 24 6.47 -1.37 7.19
CA PRO A 24 6.52 -1.66 8.62
C PRO A 24 5.54 -2.76 9.06
N GLU A 25 4.37 -2.83 8.42
CA GLU A 25 3.32 -3.77 8.80
C GLU A 25 3.58 -5.21 8.32
N SER A 26 4.45 -5.37 7.31
CA SER A 26 4.85 -6.66 6.76
C SER A 26 6.37 -6.63 6.51
N PRO A 27 7.17 -6.76 7.59
CA PRO A 27 8.62 -6.85 7.46
C PRO A 27 9.02 -8.01 6.54
N PRO A 28 10.15 -7.89 5.82
CA PRO A 28 10.62 -8.97 4.97
C PRO A 28 11.10 -10.16 5.81
N GLU A 29 10.97 -11.37 5.26
CA GLU A 29 11.44 -12.61 5.91
C GLU A 29 12.97 -12.61 6.09
N GLU A 30 13.49 -13.58 6.84
CA GLU A 30 14.94 -13.78 6.92
C GLU A 30 15.55 -14.03 5.53
N TYR A 31 16.79 -13.58 5.32
CA TYR A 31 17.51 -13.69 4.05
C TYR A 31 16.86 -12.94 2.87
N TRP A 32 16.07 -11.90 3.16
CA TRP A 32 15.46 -11.05 2.12
C TRP A 32 16.48 -10.42 1.17
N GLU A 33 17.71 -10.23 1.63
CA GLU A 33 18.82 -9.68 0.85
C GLU A 33 19.12 -10.57 -0.36
N GLU A 34 19.18 -11.88 -0.14
CA GLU A 34 19.40 -12.88 -1.18
C GLU A 34 18.20 -12.95 -2.13
N HIS A 35 16.98 -12.98 -1.58
CA HIS A 35 15.75 -13.02 -2.37
C HIS A 35 15.60 -11.79 -3.26
N LEU A 36 15.91 -10.61 -2.73
CA LEU A 36 15.96 -9.37 -3.50
C LEU A 36 16.98 -9.48 -4.63
N CYS A 37 18.21 -9.92 -4.33
CA CYS A 37 19.26 -10.04 -5.34
C CYS A 37 18.89 -11.01 -6.47
N VAL A 38 18.33 -12.16 -6.13
CA VAL A 38 17.81 -13.15 -7.09
C VAL A 38 16.75 -12.48 -7.97
N LYS A 39 15.74 -11.83 -7.37
CA LYS A 39 14.66 -11.17 -8.11
C LYS A 39 15.17 -10.12 -9.11
N LEU A 40 16.11 -9.28 -8.69
CA LEU A 40 16.68 -8.23 -9.55
C LEU A 40 17.54 -8.82 -10.67
N SER A 41 18.26 -9.91 -10.39
CA SER A 41 19.06 -10.62 -11.39
C SER A 41 18.18 -11.29 -12.46
N GLU A 42 17.06 -11.90 -12.05
CA GLU A 42 16.08 -12.49 -12.96
C GLU A 42 15.44 -11.43 -13.86
N ASN A 43 15.08 -10.28 -13.29
CA ASN A 43 14.54 -9.15 -14.05
C ASN A 43 15.53 -8.71 -15.14
N ARG A 44 16.82 -8.65 -14.82
CA ARG A 44 17.87 -8.31 -15.77
C ARG A 44 18.02 -9.38 -16.85
N ALA A 45 17.98 -10.67 -16.49
CA ALA A 45 18.01 -11.78 -17.43
C ALA A 45 16.81 -11.74 -18.40
N ARG A 46 15.64 -11.29 -17.91
CA ARG A 46 14.44 -11.02 -18.71
C ARG A 46 14.52 -9.72 -19.53
N LYS A 47 15.70 -9.09 -19.61
CA LYS A 47 15.96 -7.83 -20.33
C LYS A 47 15.19 -6.62 -19.78
N LYS A 48 14.69 -6.68 -18.53
CA LYS A 48 14.16 -5.49 -17.86
C LYS A 48 15.31 -4.49 -17.67
N ARG A 49 15.10 -3.25 -18.11
CA ARG A 49 16.17 -2.23 -18.17
C ARG A 49 16.39 -1.50 -16.85
N LEU A 50 15.38 -1.47 -16.00
CA LEU A 50 15.37 -0.75 -14.72
C LEU A 50 14.66 -1.58 -13.66
N ASN A 51 15.04 -1.36 -12.41
CA ASN A 51 14.33 -1.88 -11.25
C ASN A 51 13.91 -0.71 -10.36
N ILE A 52 12.73 -0.82 -9.74
CA ILE A 52 12.21 0.18 -8.80
C ILE A 52 11.97 -0.51 -7.46
N ILE A 53 12.60 -0.01 -6.41
CA ILE A 53 12.43 -0.48 -5.04
C ILE A 53 11.84 0.66 -4.22
N ILE A 54 10.74 0.39 -3.51
CA ILE A 54 10.07 1.37 -2.65
C ILE A 54 10.37 1.04 -1.18
N VAL A 55 10.92 2.01 -0.45
CA VAL A 55 11.25 1.84 0.97
C VAL A 55 10.40 2.81 1.79
N ALA A 56 9.52 2.29 2.65
CA ALA A 56 8.80 3.11 3.61
C ALA A 56 9.77 3.73 4.63
N GLU A 57 9.45 4.92 5.16
CA GLU A 57 10.30 5.55 6.20
C GLU A 57 10.39 4.72 7.48
N GLY A 58 9.33 3.99 7.79
CA GLY A 58 9.29 3.04 8.90
C GLY A 58 9.68 1.61 8.52
N ALA A 59 10.34 1.38 7.39
CA ALA A 59 10.75 0.04 6.99
C ALA A 59 11.63 -0.60 8.08
N ILE A 60 11.28 -1.83 8.46
CA ILE A 60 11.96 -2.61 9.51
C ILE A 60 12.07 -4.07 9.08
N ASP A 61 13.02 -4.79 9.67
CA ASP A 61 13.13 -6.25 9.61
C ASP A 61 12.25 -6.93 10.67
N MET A 62 12.24 -8.27 10.70
CA MET A 62 11.50 -9.06 11.70
C MET A 62 11.98 -8.85 13.15
N LYS A 63 13.17 -8.28 13.33
CA LYS A 63 13.77 -7.95 14.64
C LYS A 63 13.53 -6.48 15.03
N ASN A 64 12.75 -5.74 14.24
CA ASN A 64 12.50 -4.30 14.37
C ASN A 64 13.74 -3.42 14.13
N ASN A 65 14.78 -3.94 13.49
CA ASN A 65 15.89 -3.11 13.03
C ASN A 65 15.42 -2.33 11.79
N PRO A 66 15.73 -1.02 11.71
CA PRO A 66 15.35 -0.21 10.57
C PRO A 66 16.10 -0.64 9.31
N ILE A 67 15.36 -0.85 8.21
CA ILE A 67 15.94 -1.10 6.88
C ILE A 67 16.00 0.23 6.15
N THR A 68 17.20 0.70 5.85
CA THR A 68 17.37 2.02 5.22
C THR A 68 17.50 1.91 3.70
N SER A 69 17.14 2.98 2.98
CA SER A 69 17.33 3.02 1.52
C SER A 69 18.80 2.94 1.11
N GLU A 70 19.73 3.40 1.96
CA GLU A 70 21.16 3.32 1.66
C GLU A 70 21.72 1.92 1.89
N GLU A 71 21.26 1.21 2.91
CA GLU A 71 21.58 -0.21 3.11
C GLU A 71 21.14 -1.05 1.90
N VAL A 72 19.91 -0.85 1.41
CA VAL A 72 19.41 -1.53 0.21
C VAL A 72 20.27 -1.19 -1.03
N LYS A 73 20.68 0.06 -1.18
CA LYS A 73 21.57 0.47 -2.27
C LYS A 73 22.94 -0.21 -2.16
N GLU A 74 23.57 -0.19 -0.99
CA GLU A 74 24.86 -0.82 -0.75
C GLU A 74 24.82 -2.31 -1.04
N LEU A 75 23.74 -2.99 -0.63
CA LEU A 75 23.49 -4.38 -0.96
C LEU A 75 23.46 -4.62 -2.48
N VAL A 76 22.64 -3.86 -3.21
CA VAL A 76 22.48 -4.02 -4.67
C VAL A 76 23.78 -3.71 -5.42
N VAL A 77 24.50 -2.67 -5.01
CA VAL A 77 25.80 -2.32 -5.62
C VAL A 77 26.84 -3.39 -5.35
N THR A 78 26.93 -3.89 -4.12
CA THR A 78 27.96 -4.85 -3.71
C THR A 78 27.73 -6.23 -4.30
N GLN A 79 26.48 -6.72 -4.26
CA GLN A 79 26.16 -8.08 -4.69
C GLN A 79 25.92 -8.21 -6.20
N LEU A 80 25.36 -7.17 -6.84
CA LEU A 80 24.96 -7.24 -8.25
C LEU A 80 25.77 -6.32 -9.17
N GLY A 81 26.50 -5.33 -8.62
CA GLY A 81 27.24 -4.35 -9.42
C GLY A 81 26.35 -3.43 -10.25
N TYR A 82 25.07 -3.27 -9.88
CA TYR A 82 24.14 -2.41 -10.62
C TYR A 82 24.29 -0.94 -10.19
N ASP A 83 24.30 -0.02 -11.16
CA ASP A 83 24.24 1.42 -10.87
C ASP A 83 22.92 1.76 -10.17
N THR A 84 23.02 2.16 -8.91
CA THR A 84 21.87 2.30 -8.01
C THR A 84 21.84 3.70 -7.40
N ARG A 85 20.69 4.35 -7.50
CA ARG A 85 20.46 5.72 -7.01
C ARG A 85 19.31 5.72 -6.02
N VAL A 86 19.50 6.45 -4.92
CA VAL A 86 18.46 6.68 -3.91
C VAL A 86 17.85 8.05 -4.12
N THR A 87 16.52 8.11 -4.10
CA THR A 87 15.76 9.37 -4.17
C THR A 87 14.87 9.47 -2.93
N ILE A 88 15.21 10.38 -2.03
CA ILE A 88 14.39 10.67 -0.85
C ILE A 88 13.41 11.78 -1.21
N LEU A 89 12.13 11.42 -1.43
CA LEU A 89 11.08 12.37 -1.82
C LEU A 89 10.87 13.49 -0.80
N GLY A 90 11.05 13.21 0.49
CA GLY A 90 10.95 14.21 1.56
C GLY A 90 9.63 14.98 1.57
N HIS A 91 9.71 16.30 1.78
CA HIS A 91 8.56 17.20 1.96
C HIS A 91 7.71 17.40 0.69
N VAL A 92 8.20 17.02 -0.49
CA VAL A 92 7.44 17.13 -1.75
C VAL A 92 6.10 16.39 -1.66
N GLN A 93 6.04 15.30 -0.89
CA GLN A 93 4.84 14.50 -0.64
C GLN A 93 3.73 15.21 0.14
N ARG A 94 4.03 16.33 0.81
CA ARG A 94 3.05 17.17 1.55
C ARG A 94 2.71 18.46 0.81
N GLY A 95 3.41 18.76 -0.28
CA GLY A 95 3.22 19.97 -1.07
C GLY A 95 2.31 19.76 -2.29
N GLY A 96 2.20 20.81 -3.10
CA GLY A 96 1.40 20.78 -4.34
C GLY A 96 -0.07 21.07 -4.13
N THR A 97 -0.85 20.95 -5.21
CA THR A 97 -2.29 21.19 -5.18
C THR A 97 -3.04 19.88 -4.89
N PRO A 98 -4.03 19.86 -3.97
CA PRO A 98 -4.81 18.66 -3.70
C PRO A 98 -5.44 18.06 -4.95
N SER A 99 -5.47 16.72 -5.01
CA SER A 99 -6.07 15.97 -6.12
C SER A 99 -7.59 16.21 -6.20
N ALA A 100 -8.23 15.85 -7.31
CA ALA A 100 -9.69 15.92 -7.42
C ALA A 100 -10.38 15.09 -6.33
N PHE A 101 -9.84 13.91 -6.02
CA PHE A 101 -10.32 13.04 -4.94
C PHE A 101 -10.24 13.74 -3.58
N ASP A 102 -9.08 14.29 -3.24
CA ASP A 102 -8.87 14.96 -1.95
C ASP A 102 -9.75 16.20 -1.79
N ARG A 103 -9.97 16.97 -2.86
CA ARG A 103 -10.87 18.13 -2.82
C ARG A 103 -12.30 17.71 -2.53
N ILE A 104 -12.82 16.73 -3.27
CA ILE A 104 -14.19 16.23 -3.08
C ILE A 104 -14.34 15.61 -1.68
N LEU A 105 -13.38 14.79 -1.27
CA LEU A 105 -13.35 14.16 0.04
C LEU A 105 -13.37 15.21 1.15
N ALA A 106 -12.46 16.18 1.11
CA ALA A 106 -12.38 17.25 2.11
C ALA A 106 -13.64 18.10 2.15
N SER A 107 -14.21 18.46 1.00
CA SER A 107 -15.48 19.21 0.95
C SER A 107 -16.64 18.43 1.57
N ARG A 108 -16.77 17.14 1.25
CA ARG A 108 -17.83 16.28 1.81
C ARG A 108 -17.68 16.10 3.32
N MET A 109 -16.46 15.84 3.79
CA MET A 109 -16.19 15.71 5.23
C MET A 109 -16.38 17.05 5.96
N GLY A 110 -16.00 18.17 5.34
CA GLY A 110 -16.20 19.50 5.91
C GLY A 110 -17.68 19.83 6.13
N VAL A 111 -18.53 19.57 5.13
CA VAL A 111 -19.99 19.73 5.27
C VAL A 111 -20.54 18.81 6.37
N ALA A 112 -20.17 17.52 6.36
CA ALA A 112 -20.63 16.57 7.36
C ALA A 112 -20.16 16.93 8.79
N ALA A 113 -18.99 17.53 8.94
CA ALA A 113 -18.48 18.02 10.22
C ALA A 113 -19.27 19.20 10.75
N VAL A 114 -19.64 20.18 9.90
CA VAL A 114 -20.49 21.30 10.31
C VAL A 114 -21.87 20.80 10.76
N ILE A 115 -22.47 19.87 10.01
CA ILE A 115 -23.76 19.27 10.39
C ILE A 115 -23.62 18.53 11.73
N ALA A 116 -22.54 17.76 11.92
CA ALA A 116 -22.28 17.06 13.17
C ALA A 116 -22.17 18.00 14.39
N LEU A 117 -21.55 19.16 14.21
CA LEU A 117 -21.44 20.17 15.27
C LEU A 117 -22.78 20.83 15.61
N LEU A 118 -23.62 21.11 14.61
CA LEU A 118 -24.94 21.72 14.82
C LEU A 118 -25.93 20.78 15.48
N GLU A 119 -25.84 19.48 15.19
CA GLU A 119 -26.70 18.45 15.77
C GLU A 119 -26.21 17.94 17.14
N ALA A 120 -24.98 18.27 17.54
CA ALA A 120 -24.41 17.80 18.78
C ALA A 120 -25.11 18.43 20.00
N THR A 121 -25.46 17.57 20.95
CA THR A 121 -25.92 17.96 22.30
C THR A 121 -24.82 17.69 23.34
N PRO A 122 -24.94 18.19 24.58
CA PRO A 122 -23.98 17.88 25.65
C PRO A 122 -23.79 16.38 25.93
N GLU A 123 -24.78 15.55 25.61
CA GLU A 123 -24.75 14.09 25.76
C GLU A 123 -24.11 13.38 24.55
N THR A 124 -23.95 14.09 23.41
CA THR A 124 -23.37 13.52 22.20
C THR A 124 -21.85 13.43 22.33
N PRO A 125 -21.24 12.24 22.24
CA PRO A 125 -19.80 12.10 22.37
C PRO A 125 -19.08 12.76 21.19
N ALA A 126 -17.86 13.25 21.44
CA ALA A 126 -16.99 13.75 20.38
C ALA A 126 -16.80 12.68 19.30
N CYS A 127 -16.85 13.08 18.03
CA CYS A 127 -16.78 12.16 16.90
C CYS A 127 -15.74 12.59 15.85
N VAL A 128 -15.31 11.63 15.04
CA VAL A 128 -14.51 11.81 13.83
C VAL A 128 -15.43 11.63 12.63
N VAL A 129 -15.41 12.59 11.72
CA VAL A 129 -16.07 12.45 10.42
C VAL A 129 -15.17 11.64 9.50
N SER A 130 -15.72 10.57 8.93
CA SER A 130 -15.02 9.66 8.03
C SER A 130 -15.87 9.35 6.81
N LEU A 131 -15.26 8.75 5.79
CA LEU A 131 -15.93 8.23 4.60
C LEU A 131 -15.74 6.70 4.55
N SER A 132 -16.82 5.92 4.62
CA SER A 132 -16.79 4.47 4.40
C SER A 132 -17.85 4.06 3.39
N GLY A 133 -17.50 3.17 2.47
CA GLY A 133 -18.40 2.74 1.40
C GLY A 133 -18.96 3.93 0.59
N ASN A 134 -18.17 4.99 0.39
CA ASN A 134 -18.58 6.24 -0.25
C ASN A 134 -19.69 7.04 0.49
N HIS A 135 -19.95 6.75 1.77
CA HIS A 135 -20.91 7.46 2.60
C HIS A 135 -20.21 8.15 3.77
N ALA A 136 -20.67 9.36 4.11
CA ALA A 136 -20.15 10.09 5.26
C ALA A 136 -20.71 9.49 6.55
N MET A 137 -19.84 9.24 7.51
CA MET A 137 -20.18 8.62 8.79
C MET A 137 -19.48 9.35 9.94
N ARG A 138 -20.07 9.24 11.13
CA ARG A 138 -19.51 9.76 12.38
C ARG A 138 -19.09 8.56 13.22
N LEU A 139 -17.83 8.55 13.63
CA LEU A 139 -17.28 7.53 14.52
C LEU A 139 -16.94 8.15 15.87
N PRO A 140 -17.18 7.48 17.01
CA PRO A 140 -16.75 7.99 18.30
C PRO A 140 -15.24 8.24 18.31
N LEU A 141 -14.82 9.43 18.75
CA LEU A 141 -13.41 9.83 18.73
C LEU A 141 -12.56 8.91 19.61
N VAL A 142 -13.08 8.53 20.79
CA VAL A 142 -12.37 7.66 21.74
C VAL A 142 -12.05 6.31 21.11
N GLU A 143 -13.02 5.72 20.40
CA GLU A 143 -12.82 4.46 19.67
C GLU A 143 -11.82 4.64 18.54
N CYS A 144 -11.90 5.72 17.77
CA CYS A 144 -10.95 5.98 16.68
C CYS A 144 -9.52 6.14 17.20
N VAL A 145 -9.32 6.81 18.32
CA VAL A 145 -8.00 6.99 18.93
C VAL A 145 -7.48 5.66 19.47
N GLN A 146 -8.31 4.86 20.14
CA GLN A 146 -7.94 3.51 20.60
C GLN A 146 -7.67 2.54 19.44
N MET A 147 -8.44 2.62 18.36
CA MET A 147 -8.26 1.83 17.13
C MET A 147 -7.10 2.30 16.27
N SER A 148 -6.67 3.56 16.40
CA SER A 148 -5.55 4.15 15.66
C SER A 148 -4.17 3.72 16.17
N ASN A 149 -4.11 2.90 17.22
CA ASN A 149 -2.89 2.15 17.50
C ASN A 149 -2.64 1.21 16.31
N VAL A 150 -1.60 1.53 15.54
CA VAL A 150 -0.98 0.64 14.55
C VAL A 150 -0.82 -0.76 15.12
N GLU A 151 -0.59 -0.89 16.43
CA GLU A 151 -0.61 -2.16 17.17
C GLU A 151 -1.86 -3.01 16.91
N HIS A 152 -3.08 -2.46 16.92
CA HIS A 152 -4.30 -3.25 16.66
C HIS A 152 -4.41 -3.70 15.19
N LEU A 153 -3.95 -2.87 14.24
CA LEU A 153 -3.90 -3.23 12.83
C LEU A 153 -2.83 -4.30 12.57
N THR A 154 -1.66 -4.15 13.18
CA THR A 154 -0.54 -5.10 13.17
C THR A 154 -0.94 -6.42 13.85
N GLU A 155 -1.64 -6.41 14.99
CA GLU A 155 -2.20 -7.61 15.63
C GLU A 155 -3.24 -8.31 14.73
N LYS A 156 -4.08 -7.53 14.02
CA LYS A 156 -5.00 -8.08 12.99
C LYS A 156 -4.31 -8.55 11.72
N MET A 157 -3.05 -8.19 11.49
CA MET A 157 -2.20 -8.71 10.42
C MET A 157 -1.35 -9.92 10.87
N LYS A 158 -1.06 -10.07 12.17
CA LYS A 158 -0.39 -11.23 12.78
C LYS A 158 -1.26 -12.49 12.85
N THR A 159 -2.58 -12.36 12.72
CA THR A 159 -3.50 -13.52 12.70
C THR A 159 -3.55 -14.17 11.32
N THR A 160 -3.61 -15.51 11.28
CA THR A 160 -3.62 -16.34 10.06
C THR A 160 -4.93 -16.22 9.27
N ILE A 161 -5.21 -15.02 8.75
CA ILE A 161 -6.32 -14.81 7.83
C ILE A 161 -5.68 -14.78 6.44
N GLN A 162 -5.94 -15.82 5.64
CA GLN A 162 -5.62 -15.77 4.21
C GLN A 162 -6.36 -14.60 3.58
N ARG A 163 -5.61 -13.67 2.99
CA ARG A 163 -6.15 -12.50 2.30
C ARG A 163 -5.46 -12.38 0.95
N GLY A 164 -6.27 -12.34 -0.11
CA GLY A 164 -5.83 -12.05 -1.46
C GLY A 164 -5.83 -10.55 -1.74
N LEU A 165 -4.85 -10.09 -2.51
CA LEU A 165 -4.77 -8.76 -3.10
C LEU A 165 -4.80 -8.94 -4.63
N VAL A 166 -5.74 -8.30 -5.33
CA VAL A 166 -5.66 -8.19 -6.79
C VAL A 166 -6.00 -6.77 -7.21
N LEU A 167 -5.01 -6.10 -7.80
CA LEU A 167 -5.16 -4.83 -8.50
C LEU A 167 -4.36 -4.93 -9.81
N ARG A 168 -5.01 -4.71 -10.96
CA ARG A 168 -4.34 -4.48 -12.26
C ARG A 168 -5.18 -3.56 -13.14
N ASN A 169 -4.45 -2.69 -13.82
CA ASN A 169 -4.90 -1.84 -14.93
C ASN A 169 -5.03 -2.69 -16.20
N GLU A 170 -6.15 -2.51 -16.89
CA GLU A 170 -6.62 -3.23 -18.08
C GLU A 170 -5.74 -3.10 -19.34
N SER A 171 -4.69 -2.25 -19.34
CA SER A 171 -3.77 -2.08 -20.48
C SER A 171 -2.29 -2.30 -20.17
N CYS A 172 -1.95 -3.02 -19.10
CA CYS A 172 -0.54 -3.19 -18.71
C CYS A 172 0.25 -4.17 -19.62
N SER A 173 -0.41 -5.07 -20.35
CA SER A 173 0.23 -6.03 -21.24
C SER A 173 -0.74 -6.67 -22.24
N GLU A 174 -0.31 -6.90 -23.48
CA GLU A 174 -1.10 -7.59 -24.53
C GLU A 174 -1.28 -9.09 -24.28
N ASN A 175 -0.34 -9.75 -23.58
CA ASN A 175 -0.37 -11.19 -23.32
C ASN A 175 -0.87 -11.56 -21.92
N TYR A 176 -0.61 -10.70 -20.92
CA TYR A 176 -1.00 -10.93 -19.52
C TYR A 176 -2.29 -10.18 -19.18
N THR A 177 -3.34 -10.55 -19.91
CA THR A 177 -4.69 -9.98 -19.76
C THR A 177 -5.28 -10.31 -18.39
N THR A 178 -6.27 -9.54 -17.96
CA THR A 178 -7.01 -9.81 -16.72
C THR A 178 -7.63 -11.21 -16.73
N ASP A 179 -8.02 -11.72 -17.91
CA ASP A 179 -8.56 -13.08 -18.06
C ASP A 179 -7.50 -14.16 -17.87
N PHE A 180 -6.33 -14.02 -18.50
CA PHE A 180 -5.24 -14.96 -18.33
C PHE A 180 -4.80 -15.07 -16.87
N ILE A 181 -4.68 -13.93 -16.19
CA ILE A 181 -4.29 -13.87 -14.78
C ILE A 181 -5.36 -14.48 -13.88
N TYR A 182 -6.64 -14.23 -14.14
CA TYR A 182 -7.75 -14.85 -13.43
C TYR A 182 -7.71 -16.38 -13.55
N GLN A 183 -7.54 -16.91 -14.76
CA GLN A 183 -7.48 -18.34 -15.03
C GLN A 183 -6.28 -18.98 -14.34
N LEU A 184 -5.11 -18.36 -14.46
CA LEU A 184 -3.88 -18.84 -13.83
C LEU A 184 -4.04 -18.98 -12.31
N TYR A 185 -4.54 -17.94 -11.62
CA TYR A 185 -4.73 -18.00 -10.17
C TYR A 185 -5.85 -18.95 -9.74
N SER A 186 -6.88 -19.14 -10.58
CA SER A 186 -7.96 -20.09 -10.29
C SER A 186 -7.47 -21.54 -10.39
N GLU A 187 -6.64 -21.85 -11.40
CA GLU A 187 -6.03 -23.17 -11.58
C GLU A 187 -4.98 -23.49 -10.51
N GLU A 188 -4.07 -22.55 -10.23
CA GLU A 188 -3.04 -22.70 -9.19
C GLU A 188 -3.64 -22.74 -7.78
N GLY A 189 -4.74 -22.01 -7.56
CA GLY A 189 -5.43 -21.96 -6.29
C GLY A 189 -6.08 -23.27 -5.89
N LYS A 190 -6.42 -24.18 -6.83
CA LYS A 190 -7.04 -25.50 -6.59
C LYS A 190 -8.16 -25.50 -5.54
N GLY A 191 -8.92 -24.40 -5.44
CA GLY A 191 -10.00 -24.22 -4.46
C GLY A 191 -9.59 -23.80 -3.05
N VAL A 192 -8.31 -23.51 -2.79
CA VAL A 192 -7.81 -22.96 -1.51
C VAL A 192 -8.28 -21.51 -1.31
N PHE A 193 -8.48 -20.76 -2.39
CA PHE A 193 -9.04 -19.41 -2.35
C PHE A 193 -9.89 -19.10 -3.60
N ASP A 194 -10.86 -18.21 -3.43
CA ASP A 194 -11.78 -17.79 -4.50
C ASP A 194 -11.16 -16.64 -5.32
N CYS A 195 -11.17 -16.76 -6.64
CA CYS A 195 -10.67 -15.73 -7.54
C CYS A 195 -11.86 -14.93 -8.12
N ARG A 196 -11.74 -13.60 -8.20
CA ARG A 196 -12.76 -12.75 -8.82
C ARG A 196 -12.13 -11.74 -9.76
N LYS A 197 -12.70 -11.59 -10.94
CA LYS A 197 -12.31 -10.57 -11.94
C LYS A 197 -13.27 -9.39 -11.86
N ASN A 198 -12.74 -8.17 -11.82
CA ASN A 198 -13.52 -6.95 -12.00
C ASN A 198 -12.74 -5.97 -12.89
N VAL A 199 -13.35 -5.52 -13.98
CA VAL A 199 -12.76 -4.61 -14.98
C VAL A 199 -13.57 -3.33 -14.95
N LEU A 200 -12.95 -2.24 -14.51
CA LEU A 200 -13.65 -1.02 -14.12
C LEU A 200 -14.17 -0.21 -15.32
N GLY A 201 -13.80 -0.54 -16.55
CA GLY A 201 -14.25 0.15 -17.76
C GLY A 201 -15.75 0.06 -18.07
N HIS A 202 -16.47 -1.00 -17.70
CA HIS A 202 -17.91 -1.15 -18.00
C HIS A 202 -18.85 -0.72 -16.86
N MET A 203 -18.34 -0.43 -15.67
CA MET A 203 -19.14 0.10 -14.55
C MET A 203 -19.03 1.63 -14.39
N GLN A 204 -18.35 2.31 -15.33
CA GLN A 204 -18.24 3.78 -15.35
C GLN A 204 -18.97 4.43 -16.54
N GLN A 205 -19.93 3.72 -17.17
CA GLN A 205 -21.01 4.35 -17.95
C GLN A 205 -22.29 4.42 -17.11
#